data_AF-A0A349B437-F1
#
_entry.id   AF-A0A349B437-F1
#
_cell.length_a   1.000
_cell.length_b   1.000
_cell.length_c   1.000
_cell.angle_alpha   90.00
_cell.angle_beta   90.00
_cell.angle_gamma   90.00
#
_symmetry.space_group_name_H-M   'P 1'
#
loop_
_entity.id
_entity.type
_entity.pdbx_description
1 polymer ?
#
loop_
_entity_poly.entity_id
_entity_poly.type
_entity_poly.pdbx_seq_one_letter_code
_entity_poly.pdbx_strand_id
1 'polypeptide(L)'
;MTDIVVVDLPDAVVRQIGARTGRIPRRAHADDLGTAIDDTTLVVVGAPDGGVTLAQAVHDVAPEVAVVLVAGDVAEGNEVRATLTVTPGIGRHATCVVLQEPDTLDRIADEVERAQLRLQHRRTLERVRDDISAFEGAAPETLSVYLGQLFEHAPVGILLADLDGVVRAANPCSGEVLGWKPRHAIGTSLTDMFSGEAADVASGLLRESVGSGGPNEATITRTGPDGTTQHLEVTVAPVDPDHWDLGVFVLLRDESERIRALEAAQRARQAAEADAERYAELAWTLQESLLPPDLPAIEGVHLGTRYHPAGDGSEIGGDFYDV
;
A
#
# COMPACT_ATOMS: atom_id res chain seq x y z
N MET A 1 9.07 10.23 -0.95
CA MET A 1 10.31 9.64 -0.39
C MET A 1 9.94 9.10 0.96
N THR A 2 10.27 7.83 1.18
CA THR A 2 9.71 6.99 2.24
C THR A 2 10.84 6.65 3.20
N ASP A 3 10.75 7.11 4.44
CA ASP A 3 11.70 6.70 5.49
C ASP A 3 11.19 5.40 6.11
N ILE A 4 12.01 4.35 5.99
CA ILE A 4 11.71 3.01 6.50
C ILE A 4 12.57 2.80 7.74
N VAL A 5 11.96 2.39 8.84
CA VAL A 5 12.67 2.01 10.06
C VAL A 5 12.63 0.50 10.20
N VAL A 6 13.80 -0.13 10.27
CA VAL A 6 13.94 -1.57 10.53
C VAL A 6 14.39 -1.74 11.98
N VAL A 7 13.65 -2.51 12.75
CA VAL A 7 13.96 -2.87 14.14
C VAL A 7 14.29 -4.35 14.19
N ASP A 8 15.52 -4.68 14.56
CA ASP A 8 16.00 -6.06 14.70
C ASP A 8 15.99 -6.46 16.19
N LEU A 9 15.12 -7.41 16.58
CA LEU A 9 15.08 -8.00 17.91
C LEU A 9 15.91 -9.30 17.91
N PRO A 10 16.70 -9.59 18.96
CA PRO A 10 16.49 -9.22 20.36
C PRO A 10 17.25 -7.99 20.86
N ASP A 11 18.15 -7.40 20.05
CA ASP A 11 19.05 -6.33 20.49
C ASP A 11 18.43 -4.91 20.41
N ALA A 12 17.15 -4.80 20.03
CA ALA A 12 16.42 -3.55 19.82
C ALA A 12 17.19 -2.54 18.93
N VAL A 13 17.90 -3.05 17.92
CA VAL A 13 18.72 -2.20 17.05
C VAL A 13 17.82 -1.54 16.02
N VAL A 14 17.45 -0.29 16.29
CA VAL A 14 16.75 0.57 15.33
C VAL A 14 17.72 1.00 14.24
N ARG A 15 17.41 0.64 12.99
CA ARG A 15 18.12 1.09 11.77
C ARG A 15 17.14 1.89 10.91
N GLN A 16 17.35 3.20 10.85
CA GLN A 16 16.63 4.06 9.91
C GLN A 16 17.27 3.96 8.52
N ILE A 17 16.49 3.57 7.52
CA ILE A 17 16.85 3.56 6.11
C ILE A 17 16.20 4.79 5.48
N GLY A 18 16.92 5.92 5.50
CA GLY A 18 16.47 7.18 4.91
C GLY A 18 17.24 7.53 3.64
N ALA A 19 16.52 7.82 2.56
CA ALA A 19 17.12 8.09 1.25
C ALA A 19 17.76 9.50 1.12
N ARG A 20 17.70 10.35 2.16
CA ARG A 20 18.25 11.73 2.11
C ARG A 20 19.74 11.84 2.45
N THR A 21 20.33 10.84 3.06
CA THR A 21 21.79 10.77 3.26
C THR A 21 22.18 9.31 3.21
N GLY A 22 23.10 8.93 2.32
CA GLY A 22 23.76 7.61 2.33
C GLY A 22 24.64 7.37 3.56
N ARG A 23 24.18 7.80 4.74
CA ARG A 23 24.77 7.64 6.05
C ARG A 23 23.74 6.96 6.95
N ILE A 24 24.06 5.74 7.32
CA ILE A 24 23.40 4.98 8.39
C ILE A 24 23.63 5.75 9.71
N PRO A 25 22.61 6.33 10.36
CA PRO A 25 22.78 6.97 11.67
C PRO A 25 22.88 5.92 12.80
N ARG A 26 23.44 6.33 13.93
CA ARG A 26 23.77 5.47 15.08
C ARG A 26 22.51 5.06 15.89
N ARG A 27 22.56 3.82 16.39
CA ARG A 27 21.73 3.15 17.42
C ARG A 27 20.84 4.09 18.27
N ALA A 28 19.53 3.86 18.29
CA ALA A 28 18.57 4.44 19.24
C ALA A 28 17.88 3.32 20.05
N HIS A 29 17.54 3.59 21.32
CA HIS A 29 16.84 2.66 22.21
C HIS A 29 15.31 2.81 22.10
N ALA A 30 14.55 1.80 22.52
CA ALA A 30 13.08 1.76 22.46
C ALA A 30 12.38 2.95 23.17
N ASP A 31 13.05 3.58 24.14
CA ASP A 31 12.52 4.73 24.87
C ASP A 31 12.56 6.06 24.07
N ASP A 32 13.26 6.10 22.93
CA ASP A 32 13.41 7.29 22.07
C ASP A 32 12.49 7.28 20.82
N LEU A 33 11.54 6.34 20.74
CA LEU A 33 10.67 6.12 19.57
C LEU A 33 9.94 7.39 19.12
N GLY A 34 9.45 8.20 20.07
CA GLY A 34 8.65 9.40 19.77
C GLY A 34 9.37 10.46 18.93
N THR A 35 10.71 10.55 19.00
CA THR A 35 11.50 11.48 18.18
C THR A 35 12.07 10.86 16.90
N ALA A 36 12.08 9.52 16.80
CA ALA A 36 12.62 8.79 15.65
C ALA A 36 11.55 8.49 14.58
N ILE A 37 10.25 8.55 14.94
CA ILE A 37 9.13 8.24 14.05
C ILE A 37 8.64 9.45 13.25
N ASP A 38 9.07 10.68 13.58
CA ASP A 38 8.75 11.85 12.76
C ASP A 38 9.20 11.61 11.31
N ASP A 39 8.25 11.71 10.36
CA ASP A 39 8.37 11.36 8.93
C ASP A 39 8.53 9.86 8.54
N THR A 40 8.44 8.92 9.49
CA THR A 40 8.55 7.47 9.21
C THR A 40 7.27 6.92 8.59
N THR A 41 7.41 6.15 7.50
CA THR A 41 6.27 5.56 6.78
C THR A 41 5.98 4.12 7.16
N LEU A 42 7.01 3.39 7.57
CA LEU A 42 6.93 1.95 7.78
C LEU A 42 7.93 1.52 8.85
N VAL A 43 7.46 0.70 9.79
CA VAL A 43 8.31 0.01 10.76
C VAL A 43 8.31 -1.48 10.44
N VAL A 44 9.47 -2.03 10.12
CA VAL A 44 9.65 -3.48 9.93
C VAL A 44 10.32 -4.04 11.17
N VAL A 45 9.69 -5.02 11.81
CA VAL A 45 10.22 -5.65 13.03
C VAL A 45 10.63 -7.10 12.72
N GLY A 46 11.92 -7.39 12.86
CA GLY A 46 12.47 -8.74 12.81
C GLY A 46 12.36 -9.42 14.18
N ALA A 47 11.89 -10.66 14.19
CA ALA A 47 11.55 -11.49 15.34
C ALA A 47 10.27 -11.03 16.10
N PRO A 48 9.19 -11.83 16.08
CA PRO A 48 7.91 -11.46 16.70
C PRO A 48 7.86 -11.54 18.23
N ASP A 49 8.85 -12.13 18.89
CA ASP A 49 8.99 -12.08 20.35
C ASP A 49 9.10 -10.62 20.83
N GLY A 50 8.00 -10.07 21.36
CA GLY A 50 7.89 -8.65 21.72
C GLY A 50 7.54 -7.71 20.56
N GLY A 51 7.46 -8.21 19.32
CA GLY A 51 7.10 -7.44 18.13
C GLY A 51 5.66 -6.92 18.17
N VAL A 52 4.72 -7.70 18.71
CA VAL A 52 3.33 -7.24 18.90
C VAL A 52 3.25 -6.09 19.92
N THR A 53 4.04 -6.16 21.00
CA THR A 53 4.11 -5.09 22.01
C THR A 53 4.70 -3.81 21.42
N LEU A 54 5.73 -3.93 20.58
CA LEU A 54 6.28 -2.79 19.85
C LEU A 54 5.28 -2.22 18.84
N ALA A 55 4.56 -3.08 18.11
CA ALA A 55 3.49 -2.64 17.21
C ALA A 55 2.39 -1.86 17.96
N GLN A 56 2.08 -2.26 19.19
CA GLN A 56 1.14 -1.55 20.05
C GLN A 56 1.68 -0.19 20.50
N ALA A 57 2.93 -0.14 20.95
CA ALA A 57 3.57 1.13 21.33
C ALA A 57 3.67 2.10 20.15
N VAL A 58 3.98 1.61 18.95
CA VAL A 58 3.93 2.41 17.72
C VAL A 58 2.51 2.87 17.45
N HIS A 59 1.49 2.02 17.58
CA HIS A 59 0.10 2.42 17.39
C HIS A 59 -0.37 3.48 18.38
N ASP A 60 0.08 3.41 19.63
CA ASP A 60 -0.30 4.37 20.68
C ASP A 60 0.33 5.75 20.46
N VAL A 61 1.51 5.81 19.84
CA VAL A 61 2.26 7.05 19.57
C VAL A 61 1.96 7.61 18.18
N ALA A 62 1.81 6.74 17.19
CA ALA A 62 1.67 7.04 15.76
C ALA A 62 0.78 5.97 15.09
N PRO A 63 -0.55 5.99 15.32
CA PRO A 63 -1.48 4.98 14.82
C PRO A 63 -1.49 4.81 13.29
N GLU A 64 -0.99 5.81 12.56
CA GLU A 64 -0.88 5.86 11.11
C GLU A 64 0.33 5.14 10.52
N VAL A 65 1.32 4.79 11.34
CA VAL A 65 2.54 4.12 10.90
C VAL A 65 2.23 2.64 10.72
N ALA A 66 2.42 2.12 9.50
CA ALA A 66 2.26 0.70 9.26
C ALA A 66 3.41 -0.09 9.90
N VAL A 67 3.05 -1.18 10.56
CA VAL A 67 4.01 -2.09 11.19
C VAL A 67 3.97 -3.44 10.49
N VAL A 68 5.12 -3.89 9.98
CA VAL A 68 5.26 -5.23 9.39
C VAL A 68 6.10 -6.08 10.32
N LEU A 69 5.47 -7.11 10.88
CA LEU A 69 6.14 -8.13 11.67
C LEU A 69 6.65 -9.23 10.74
N VAL A 70 7.93 -9.57 10.84
CA VAL A 70 8.57 -10.59 10.02
C VAL A 70 8.86 -11.82 10.88
N ALA A 71 8.13 -12.90 10.61
CA ALA A 71 8.32 -14.20 11.25
C ALA A 71 9.34 -15.06 10.48
N GLY A 72 10.14 -15.83 11.22
CA GLY A 72 11.16 -16.73 10.67
C GLY A 72 10.56 -18.01 10.09
N ASP A 73 9.45 -18.48 10.65
CA ASP A 73 8.72 -19.66 10.17
C ASP A 73 7.19 -19.52 10.23
N VAL A 74 6.49 -20.52 9.66
CA VAL A 74 5.03 -20.53 9.52
C VAL A 74 4.31 -20.70 10.86
N ALA A 75 4.88 -21.45 11.80
CA ALA A 75 4.26 -21.69 13.10
C ALA A 75 4.25 -20.40 13.93
N GLU A 76 5.40 -19.75 13.97
CA GLU A 76 5.61 -18.44 14.60
C GLU A 76 4.71 -17.37 13.95
N GLY A 77 4.65 -17.32 12.61
CA GLY A 77 3.78 -16.39 11.89
C GLY A 77 2.29 -16.55 12.21
N ASN A 78 1.81 -17.78 12.39
CA ASN A 78 0.42 -18.06 12.73
C ASN A 78 0.06 -17.62 14.16
N GLU A 79 0.99 -17.78 15.11
CA GLU A 79 0.81 -17.32 16.49
C GLU A 79 0.68 -15.79 16.57
N VAL A 80 1.51 -15.07 15.82
CA VAL A 80 1.45 -13.61 15.71
C VAL A 80 0.14 -13.15 15.07
N ARG A 81 -0.28 -13.78 13.97
CA ARG A 81 -1.55 -13.47 13.30
C ARG A 81 -2.74 -13.68 14.23
N ALA A 82 -2.74 -14.77 15.00
CA ALA A 82 -3.78 -15.03 16.00
C ALA A 82 -3.81 -13.94 17.08
N THR A 83 -2.64 -13.49 17.55
CA THR A 83 -2.52 -12.43 18.56
C THR A 83 -2.98 -11.08 18.03
N LEU A 84 -2.63 -10.72 16.80
CA LEU A 84 -3.08 -9.48 16.15
C LEU A 84 -4.61 -9.43 15.97
N THR A 85 -5.24 -10.59 15.73
CA THR A 85 -6.70 -10.69 15.55
C THR A 85 -7.46 -10.33 16.82
N VAL A 86 -6.89 -10.63 17.99
CA VAL A 86 -7.56 -10.41 19.30
C VAL A 86 -7.10 -9.13 20.00
N THR A 87 -6.11 -8.41 19.45
CA THR A 87 -5.58 -7.18 20.04
C THR A 87 -6.35 -5.95 19.51
N PRO A 88 -7.08 -5.21 20.35
CA PRO A 88 -7.90 -4.07 19.90
C PRO A 88 -7.04 -2.97 19.28
N GLY A 89 -7.50 -2.38 18.17
CA GLY A 89 -6.88 -1.21 17.53
C GLY A 89 -5.72 -1.50 16.56
N ILE A 90 -4.97 -2.59 16.77
CA ILE A 90 -3.73 -2.91 16.04
C ILE A 90 -3.97 -3.69 14.75
N GLY A 91 -4.97 -4.57 14.69
CA GLY A 91 -5.16 -5.53 13.59
C GLY A 91 -5.35 -4.92 12.19
N ARG A 92 -5.57 -3.60 12.09
CA ARG A 92 -5.69 -2.83 10.84
C ARG A 92 -4.40 -2.12 10.39
N HIS A 93 -3.40 -2.03 11.28
CA HIS A 93 -2.15 -1.29 11.04
C HIS A 93 -0.88 -2.13 11.23
N ALA A 94 -1.02 -3.37 11.73
CA ALA A 94 0.07 -4.32 11.82
C ALA A 94 -0.22 -5.60 11.01
N THR A 95 0.71 -5.96 10.13
CA THR A 95 0.65 -7.17 9.29
C THR A 95 1.80 -8.11 9.64
N CYS A 96 1.57 -9.42 9.59
CA CYS A 96 2.61 -10.43 9.78
C CYS A 96 2.91 -11.20 8.49
N VAL A 97 4.18 -11.17 8.07
CA VAL A 97 4.73 -11.88 6.89
C VAL A 97 5.74 -12.94 7.33
N VAL A 98 5.86 -14.03 6.57
CA VAL A 98 6.75 -15.16 6.89
C VAL A 98 7.84 -15.23 5.83
N LEU A 99 9.13 -15.24 6.20
CA LEU A 99 10.25 -15.17 5.24
C LEU A 99 10.31 -16.33 4.23
N GLN A 100 9.74 -17.49 4.56
CA GLN A 100 9.76 -18.68 3.72
C GLN A 100 8.61 -18.77 2.70
N GLU A 101 7.66 -17.83 2.72
CA GLU A 101 6.57 -17.79 1.74
C GLU A 101 7.05 -17.21 0.38
N PRO A 102 6.64 -17.77 -0.77
CA PRO A 102 7.14 -17.35 -2.10
C PRO A 102 6.90 -15.89 -2.47
N ASP A 103 5.96 -15.19 -1.82
CA ASP A 103 5.51 -13.84 -2.19
C ASP A 103 5.82 -12.78 -1.11
N THR A 104 6.72 -13.09 -0.18
CA THR A 104 6.95 -12.24 1.00
C THR A 104 7.38 -10.82 0.65
N LEU A 105 8.20 -10.64 -0.39
CA LEU A 105 8.63 -9.31 -0.84
C LEU A 105 7.48 -8.51 -1.46
N ASP A 106 6.62 -9.15 -2.24
CA ASP A 106 5.46 -8.49 -2.85
C ASP A 106 4.44 -8.09 -1.77
N ARG A 107 4.21 -8.96 -0.77
CA ARG A 107 3.35 -8.64 0.39
C ARG A 107 3.88 -7.48 1.22
N ILE A 108 5.20 -7.38 1.41
CA ILE A 108 5.83 -6.24 2.07
C ILE A 108 5.63 -4.99 1.22
N ALA A 109 5.88 -5.07 -0.09
CA ALA A 109 5.70 -3.94 -1.02
C ALA A 109 4.27 -3.39 -1.04
N ASP A 110 3.27 -4.27 -1.06
CA ASP A 110 1.86 -3.89 -1.01
C ASP A 110 1.48 -3.18 0.31
N GLU A 111 2.06 -3.59 1.43
CA GLU A 111 1.84 -2.92 2.71
C GLU A 111 2.55 -1.56 2.76
N VAL A 112 3.77 -1.48 2.20
CA VAL A 112 4.49 -0.21 2.05
C VAL A 112 3.69 0.78 1.20
N GLU A 113 3.12 0.33 0.10
CA GLU A 113 2.33 1.16 -0.81
C GLU A 113 1.05 1.66 -0.13
N ARG A 114 0.35 0.79 0.59
CA ARG A 114 -0.81 1.16 1.42
C ARG A 114 -0.45 2.17 2.51
N ALA A 115 0.67 1.98 3.20
CA ALA A 115 1.15 2.91 4.21
C ALA A 115 1.51 4.29 3.63
N GLN A 116 2.14 4.31 2.45
CA GLN A 116 2.47 5.55 1.74
C GLN A 116 1.23 6.31 1.31
N LEU A 117 0.21 5.61 0.83
CA LEU A 117 -1.05 6.23 0.41
C LEU A 117 -1.74 6.92 1.58
N ARG A 118 -1.84 6.26 2.74
CA ARG A 118 -2.40 6.83 3.99
C ARG A 118 -1.65 8.09 4.42
N LEU A 119 -0.31 8.09 4.35
CA LEU A 119 0.50 9.26 4.68
C LEU A 119 0.40 10.39 3.67
N GLN A 120 0.27 10.08 2.38
CA GLN A 120 0.03 11.08 1.35
C GLN A 120 -1.33 11.73 1.54
N HIS A 121 -2.35 10.95 1.93
CA HIS A 121 -3.68 11.46 2.27
C HIS A 121 -3.59 12.42 3.46
N ARG A 122 -2.92 12.01 4.55
CA ARG A 122 -2.67 12.89 5.72
C ARG A 122 -1.94 14.17 5.35
N ARG A 123 -0.82 14.09 4.61
CA ARG A 123 -0.05 15.28 4.22
C ARG A 123 -0.86 16.23 3.33
N THR A 124 -1.78 15.69 2.52
CA THR A 124 -2.68 16.52 1.73
C THR A 124 -3.67 17.25 2.63
N LEU A 125 -4.25 16.55 3.61
CA LEU A 125 -5.16 17.14 4.59
C LEU A 125 -4.45 18.13 5.53
N GLU A 126 -3.23 17.83 5.98
CA GLU A 126 -2.41 18.71 6.80
C GLU A 126 -1.94 19.93 6.01
N ARG A 127 -1.59 19.78 4.72
CA ARG A 127 -1.24 20.95 3.90
C ARG A 127 -2.45 21.82 3.63
N VAL A 128 -3.63 21.23 3.41
CA VAL A 128 -4.89 21.99 3.32
C VAL A 128 -5.19 22.67 4.66
N ARG A 129 -4.97 21.99 5.80
CA ARG A 129 -5.14 22.56 7.14
C ARG A 129 -4.15 23.69 7.40
N ASP A 130 -2.87 23.51 7.11
CA ASP A 130 -1.81 24.49 7.31
C ASP A 130 -1.96 25.68 6.34
N ASP A 131 -2.45 25.45 5.12
CA ASP A 131 -2.85 26.51 4.18
C ASP A 131 -4.08 27.27 4.72
N ILE A 132 -5.04 26.60 5.38
CA ILE A 132 -6.17 27.25 6.04
C ILE A 132 -5.71 28.05 7.28
N SER A 133 -4.80 27.49 8.09
CA SER A 133 -4.24 28.13 9.29
C SER A 133 -3.34 29.33 8.95
N ALA A 134 -2.54 29.24 7.87
CA ALA A 134 -1.75 30.36 7.36
C ALA A 134 -2.61 31.53 6.86
N PHE A 135 -3.90 31.27 6.60
CA PHE A 135 -4.90 32.24 6.15
C PHE A 135 -5.87 32.69 7.26
N GLU A 136 -5.63 32.34 8.54
CA GLU A 136 -6.44 32.78 9.71
C GLU A 136 -6.52 34.32 9.91
N GLY A 137 -5.81 35.10 9.08
CA GLY A 137 -5.92 36.58 9.00
C GLY A 137 -6.69 37.12 7.78
N ALA A 138 -7.23 36.26 6.92
CA ALA A 138 -7.97 36.68 5.73
C ALA A 138 -9.39 37.18 6.09
N ALA A 139 -9.86 38.22 5.40
CA ALA A 139 -11.24 38.64 5.53
C ALA A 139 -12.18 37.46 5.20
N PRO A 140 -13.28 37.26 5.94
CA PRO A 140 -14.21 36.13 5.73
C PRO A 140 -14.66 35.97 4.28
N GLU A 141 -14.80 37.07 3.53
CA GLU A 141 -15.17 37.02 2.11
C GLU A 141 -14.05 36.40 1.23
N THR A 142 -12.79 36.62 1.57
CA THR A 142 -11.64 36.10 0.80
C THR A 142 -11.45 34.60 1.05
N LEU A 143 -11.59 34.17 2.32
CA LEU A 143 -11.53 32.76 2.67
C LEU A 143 -12.68 31.97 2.02
N SER A 144 -13.89 32.54 1.99
CA SER A 144 -15.04 31.95 1.32
C SER A 144 -14.81 31.74 -0.18
N VAL A 145 -14.25 32.73 -0.88
CA VAL A 145 -13.91 32.61 -2.31
C VAL A 145 -12.84 31.55 -2.53
N TYR A 146 -11.79 31.52 -1.71
CA TYR A 146 -10.69 30.57 -1.85
C TYR A 146 -11.14 29.13 -1.59
N LEU A 147 -11.87 28.88 -0.50
CA LEU A 147 -12.43 27.55 -0.20
C LEU A 147 -13.41 27.10 -1.30
N GLY A 148 -14.20 28.02 -1.85
CA GLY A 148 -15.04 27.73 -3.01
C GLY A 148 -14.24 27.29 -4.23
N GLN A 149 -13.10 27.93 -4.52
CA GLN A 149 -12.22 27.54 -5.63
C GLN A 149 -11.52 26.19 -5.39
N LEU A 150 -11.05 25.93 -4.16
CA LEU A 150 -10.48 24.63 -3.80
C LEU A 150 -11.51 23.52 -3.95
N PHE A 151 -12.73 23.75 -3.46
CA PHE A 151 -13.82 22.81 -3.59
C PHE A 151 -14.13 22.52 -5.07
N GLU A 152 -14.26 23.56 -5.90
CA GLU A 152 -14.62 23.44 -7.32
C GLU A 152 -13.55 22.74 -8.16
N HIS A 153 -12.27 22.97 -7.87
CA HIS A 153 -11.15 22.49 -8.68
C HIS A 153 -10.37 21.31 -8.07
N ALA A 154 -10.85 20.75 -6.96
CA ALA A 154 -10.21 19.60 -6.34
C ALA A 154 -10.17 18.40 -7.31
N PRO A 155 -9.01 17.71 -7.45
CA PRO A 155 -8.88 16.51 -8.28
C PRO A 155 -9.42 15.24 -7.59
N VAL A 156 -10.27 15.42 -6.58
CA VAL A 156 -10.91 14.37 -5.79
C VAL A 156 -12.39 14.73 -5.69
N GLY A 157 -13.26 13.72 -5.73
CA GLY A 157 -14.68 13.93 -5.53
C GLY A 157 -14.97 14.27 -4.07
N ILE A 158 -15.57 15.43 -3.82
CA ILE A 158 -15.91 15.90 -2.47
C ILE A 158 -17.43 16.04 -2.38
N LEU A 159 -18.01 15.39 -1.39
CA LEU A 159 -19.39 15.63 -0.94
C LEU A 159 -19.37 16.13 0.50
N LEU A 160 -20.33 16.99 0.82
CA LEU A 160 -20.71 17.34 2.19
C LEU A 160 -22.09 16.73 2.43
N ALA A 161 -22.25 15.94 3.48
CA ALA A 161 -23.53 15.39 3.89
C ALA A 161 -23.85 15.73 5.35
N ASP A 162 -25.13 15.78 5.69
CA ASP A 162 -25.55 15.83 7.08
C ASP A 162 -25.46 14.45 7.76
N LEU A 163 -25.83 14.39 9.04
CA LEU A 163 -25.76 13.18 9.85
C LEU A 163 -26.69 12.05 9.38
N ASP A 164 -27.77 12.41 8.67
CA ASP A 164 -28.68 11.44 8.06
C ASP A 164 -28.11 10.93 6.72
N GLY A 165 -26.92 11.38 6.33
CA GLY A 165 -26.27 11.01 5.08
C GLY A 165 -26.85 11.74 3.87
N VAL A 166 -27.62 12.81 4.05
CA VAL A 166 -28.20 13.56 2.94
C VAL A 166 -27.18 14.58 2.43
N VAL A 167 -26.86 14.50 1.14
CA VAL A 167 -25.86 15.37 0.51
C VAL A 167 -26.35 16.82 0.46
N ARG A 168 -25.52 17.73 0.97
CA ARG A 168 -25.75 19.18 1.00
C ARG A 168 -24.90 19.93 -0.02
N ALA A 169 -23.70 19.44 -0.32
CA ALA A 169 -22.85 19.97 -1.36
C ALA A 169 -22.10 18.86 -2.09
N ALA A 170 -21.78 19.10 -3.36
CA ALA A 170 -21.04 18.18 -4.21
C ALA A 170 -20.18 18.98 -5.19
N ASN A 171 -18.89 18.67 -5.30
CA ASN A 171 -18.02 19.33 -6.27
C ASN A 171 -18.14 18.68 -7.67
N PRO A 172 -17.66 19.33 -8.75
CA PRO A 172 -17.72 18.78 -10.09
C PRO A 172 -17.11 17.37 -10.22
N CYS A 173 -15.93 17.15 -9.62
CA CYS A 173 -15.23 15.88 -9.66
C CYS A 173 -16.05 14.73 -9.05
N SER A 174 -16.80 14.98 -7.97
CA SER A 174 -17.69 13.96 -7.38
C SER A 174 -18.76 13.52 -8.37
N GLY A 175 -19.22 14.43 -9.23
CA GLY A 175 -20.18 14.10 -10.28
C GLY A 175 -19.58 13.24 -11.39
N GLU A 176 -18.33 13.50 -11.76
CA GLU A 176 -17.58 12.69 -12.73
C GLU A 176 -17.34 11.27 -12.19
N VAL A 177 -16.85 11.17 -10.95
CA VAL A 177 -16.57 9.89 -10.28
C VAL A 177 -17.85 9.07 -10.11
N LEU A 178 -18.93 9.67 -9.62
CA LEU A 178 -20.20 8.98 -9.34
C LEU A 178 -21.06 8.75 -10.59
N GLY A 179 -20.85 9.53 -11.65
CA GLY A 179 -21.76 9.58 -12.80
C GLY A 179 -23.05 10.38 -12.52
N TRP A 180 -23.04 11.23 -11.50
CA TRP A 180 -24.18 12.05 -11.11
C TRP A 180 -23.95 13.51 -11.50
N LYS A 181 -25.00 14.22 -11.92
CA LYS A 181 -24.89 15.68 -12.01
C LYS A 181 -24.89 16.24 -10.58
N PRO A 182 -24.00 17.17 -10.20
CA PRO A 182 -23.94 17.69 -8.81
C PRO A 182 -25.29 18.15 -8.27
N ARG A 183 -26.11 18.79 -9.11
CA ARG A 183 -27.48 19.22 -8.78
C ARG A 183 -28.45 18.10 -8.39
N HIS A 184 -28.21 16.86 -8.84
CA HIS A 184 -29.01 15.69 -8.49
C HIS A 184 -28.42 14.95 -7.28
N ALA A 185 -27.13 15.15 -7.01
CA ALA A 185 -26.52 14.62 -5.79
C ALA A 185 -27.08 15.35 -4.56
N ILE A 186 -27.22 16.68 -4.63
CA ILE A 186 -27.78 17.48 -3.53
C ILE A 186 -29.20 17.03 -3.19
N GLY A 187 -29.44 16.72 -1.91
CA GLY A 187 -30.70 16.23 -1.37
C GLY A 187 -30.89 14.71 -1.45
N THR A 188 -29.96 13.99 -2.08
CA THR A 188 -29.98 12.52 -2.18
C THR A 188 -29.22 11.92 -1.00
N SER A 189 -29.69 10.78 -0.47
CA SER A 189 -28.95 10.03 0.54
C SER A 189 -27.70 9.40 -0.08
N LEU A 190 -26.56 9.45 0.62
CA LEU A 190 -25.33 8.75 0.22
C LEU A 190 -25.60 7.27 -0.07
N THR A 191 -26.46 6.61 0.71
CA THR A 191 -26.80 5.19 0.51
C THR A 191 -27.49 4.92 -0.81
N ASP A 192 -28.29 5.87 -1.31
CA ASP A 192 -29.04 5.75 -2.55
C ASP A 192 -28.16 5.98 -3.78
N MET A 193 -26.96 6.57 -3.58
CA MET A 193 -25.96 6.74 -4.63
C MET A 193 -25.21 5.44 -4.95
N PHE A 194 -25.34 4.43 -4.07
CA PHE A 194 -24.74 3.11 -4.23
C PHE A 194 -25.84 2.03 -4.28
N SER A 195 -25.49 0.81 -4.69
CA SER A 195 -26.44 -0.30 -4.73
C SER A 195 -25.77 -1.61 -4.31
N GLY A 196 -26.55 -2.54 -3.79
CA GLY A 196 -26.05 -3.83 -3.28
C GLY A 196 -25.02 -3.65 -2.17
N GLU A 197 -23.97 -4.48 -2.19
CA GLU A 197 -22.88 -4.48 -1.21
C GLU A 197 -22.21 -3.11 -1.03
N ALA A 198 -22.11 -2.32 -2.10
CA ALA A 198 -21.54 -0.98 -2.05
C ALA A 198 -22.34 -0.03 -1.12
N ALA A 199 -23.66 -0.18 -1.08
CA ALA A 199 -24.51 0.63 -0.20
C ALA A 199 -24.34 0.23 1.28
N ASP A 200 -24.14 -1.06 1.54
CA ASP A 200 -23.88 -1.57 2.90
C ASP A 200 -22.55 -1.05 3.44
N VAL A 201 -21.49 -1.08 2.62
CA VAL A 201 -20.17 -0.53 2.97
C VAL A 201 -20.25 0.98 3.22
N ALA A 202 -20.90 1.73 2.33
CA ALA A 202 -21.07 3.18 2.51
C ALA A 202 -21.83 3.53 3.80
N SER A 203 -22.88 2.77 4.11
CA SER A 203 -23.65 2.93 5.35
C SER A 203 -22.82 2.60 6.59
N GLY A 204 -21.95 1.58 6.50
CA GLY A 204 -21.03 1.19 7.55
C GLY A 204 -20.02 2.30 7.86
N LEU A 205 -19.36 2.83 6.82
CA LEU A 205 -18.39 3.92 6.93
C LEU A 205 -18.99 5.16 7.60
N LEU A 206 -20.20 5.56 7.20
CA LEU A 206 -20.89 6.70 7.81
C LEU A 206 -21.14 6.48 9.31
N ARG A 207 -21.70 5.32 9.67
CA ARG A 207 -21.99 4.98 11.06
C ARG A 207 -20.72 4.93 11.92
N GLU A 208 -19.65 4.36 11.38
CA GLU A 208 -18.37 4.27 12.09
C GLU A 208 -17.72 5.64 12.29
N SER A 209 -17.75 6.51 11.28
CA SER A 209 -17.21 7.88 11.40
C SER A 209 -17.97 8.72 12.42
N VAL A 210 -19.31 8.68 12.39
CA VAL A 210 -20.13 9.38 13.38
C VAL A 210 -19.93 8.80 14.79
N GLY A 211 -19.82 7.47 14.93
CA GLY A 211 -19.64 6.82 16.22
C GLY A 211 -18.25 7.01 16.85
N SER A 212 -17.21 7.13 16.02
CA SER A 212 -15.81 7.28 16.47
C SER A 212 -15.34 8.72 16.56
N GLY A 213 -16.01 9.66 15.89
CA GLY A 213 -15.55 11.05 15.77
C GLY A 213 -14.30 11.21 14.89
N GLY A 214 -13.96 10.20 14.10
CA GLY A 214 -12.73 10.14 13.29
C GLY A 214 -12.98 9.77 11.83
N PRO A 215 -11.96 9.93 10.96
CA PRO A 215 -12.03 9.51 9.58
C PRO A 215 -12.08 7.98 9.47
N ASN A 216 -12.90 7.47 8.56
CA ASN A 216 -12.96 6.05 8.20
C ASN A 216 -12.93 5.89 6.68
N GLU A 217 -12.30 4.82 6.21
CA GLU A 217 -12.02 4.61 4.80
C GLU A 217 -12.27 3.16 4.39
N ALA A 218 -12.82 2.96 3.19
CA ALA A 218 -12.89 1.64 2.56
C ALA A 218 -12.83 1.74 1.04
N THR A 219 -12.43 0.64 0.41
CA THR A 219 -12.56 0.47 -1.03
C THR A 219 -13.92 -0.13 -1.36
N ILE A 220 -14.69 0.54 -2.21
CA ILE A 220 -15.98 0.11 -2.70
C ILE A 220 -15.86 -0.29 -4.17
N THR A 221 -16.28 -1.51 -4.50
CA THR A 221 -16.41 -1.95 -5.89
C THR A 221 -17.87 -1.83 -6.32
N ARG A 222 -18.12 -1.17 -7.45
CA ARG A 222 -19.47 -0.98 -8.00
C ARG A 222 -19.46 -1.03 -9.52
N THR A 223 -20.65 -1.01 -10.12
CA THR A 223 -20.80 -0.69 -11.54
C THR A 223 -20.79 0.83 -11.72
N GLY A 224 -19.83 1.35 -12.48
CA GLY A 224 -19.73 2.76 -12.84
C GLY A 224 -20.83 3.20 -13.84
N PRO A 225 -20.93 4.51 -14.12
CA PRO A 225 -21.96 5.05 -15.02
C PRO A 225 -21.91 4.49 -16.44
N ASP A 226 -20.71 4.15 -16.92
CA ASP A 226 -20.51 3.58 -18.26
C ASP A 226 -20.70 2.04 -18.29
N GLY A 227 -21.17 1.45 -17.20
CA GLY A 227 -21.41 0.01 -17.07
C GLY A 227 -20.17 -0.83 -16.74
N THR A 228 -18.99 -0.21 -16.61
CA THR A 228 -17.74 -0.88 -16.25
C THR A 228 -17.58 -1.03 -14.75
N THR A 229 -16.82 -2.02 -14.29
CA THR A 229 -16.43 -2.11 -12.87
C THR A 229 -15.60 -0.90 -12.46
N GLN A 230 -16.02 -0.26 -11.38
CA GLN A 230 -15.38 0.90 -10.79
C GLN A 230 -14.93 0.58 -9.36
N HIS A 231 -13.67 0.86 -9.05
CA HIS A 231 -13.08 0.71 -7.72
C HIS A 231 -12.91 2.10 -7.13
N LEU A 232 -13.71 2.41 -6.12
CA LEU A 232 -13.64 3.67 -5.43
C LEU A 232 -12.95 3.54 -4.09
N GLU A 233 -12.00 4.41 -3.83
CA GLU A 233 -11.58 4.73 -2.47
C GLU A 233 -12.54 5.77 -1.90
N VAL A 234 -13.17 5.45 -0.76
CA VAL A 234 -14.16 6.29 -0.09
C VAL A 234 -13.71 6.56 1.33
N THR A 235 -13.53 7.84 1.66
CA THR A 235 -13.21 8.29 3.01
C THR A 235 -14.36 9.13 3.54
N VAL A 236 -14.80 8.86 4.76
CA VAL A 236 -15.81 9.63 5.48
C VAL A 236 -15.17 10.22 6.73
N ALA A 237 -15.27 11.53 6.92
CA ALA A 237 -14.72 12.23 8.08
C ALA A 237 -15.71 13.27 8.60
N PRO A 238 -15.79 13.50 9.93
CA PRO A 238 -16.60 14.59 10.46
C PRO A 238 -16.06 15.94 9.99
N VAL A 239 -16.96 16.90 9.76
CA VAL A 239 -16.58 18.28 9.38
C VAL A 239 -15.77 18.95 10.49
N ASP A 240 -16.15 18.68 11.73
CA ASP A 240 -15.45 19.12 12.93
C ASP A 240 -15.36 17.91 13.89
N PRO A 241 -14.16 17.45 14.27
CA PRO A 241 -13.98 16.36 15.22
C PRO A 241 -14.60 16.63 16.60
N ASP A 242 -14.61 17.91 17.01
CA ASP A 242 -15.16 18.35 18.30
C ASP A 242 -16.67 18.63 18.20
N HIS A 243 -17.17 18.90 16.99
CA HIS A 243 -18.58 19.15 16.67
C HIS A 243 -19.05 18.24 15.52
N TRP A 244 -19.04 16.93 15.78
CA TRP A 244 -19.43 15.89 14.81
C TRP A 244 -20.86 16.10 14.26
N ASP A 245 -21.70 16.84 14.98
CA ASP A 245 -23.09 17.14 14.64
C ASP A 245 -23.24 18.08 13.43
N LEU A 246 -22.16 18.72 12.98
CA LEU A 246 -22.14 19.59 11.81
C LEU A 246 -22.26 18.83 10.47
N GLY A 247 -22.02 17.51 10.48
CA GLY A 247 -22.08 16.65 9.31
C GLY A 247 -20.74 16.02 8.96
N VAL A 248 -20.65 15.45 7.76
CA VAL A 248 -19.48 14.70 7.30
C VAL A 248 -19.02 15.14 5.91
N PHE A 249 -17.71 15.16 5.73
CA PHE A 249 -17.08 15.13 4.43
C PHE A 249 -17.01 13.70 3.91
N VAL A 250 -17.30 13.53 2.63
CA VAL A 250 -17.04 12.28 1.90
C VAL A 250 -16.09 12.59 0.76
N LEU A 251 -14.95 11.92 0.77
CA LEU A 251 -13.94 11.98 -0.28
C LEU A 251 -14.07 10.72 -1.14
N LEU A 252 -14.02 10.91 -2.45
CA LEU A 252 -14.25 9.88 -3.45
C LEU A 252 -13.13 9.93 -4.49
N ARG A 253 -12.45 8.79 -4.67
CA ARG A 253 -11.39 8.68 -5.66
C ARG A 253 -11.58 7.41 -6.48
N ASP A 254 -11.54 7.55 -7.80
CA ASP A 254 -11.61 6.42 -8.72
C ASP A 254 -10.21 5.84 -8.94
N GLU A 255 -9.99 4.64 -8.41
CA GLU A 255 -8.72 3.91 -8.51
C GLU A 255 -8.78 2.80 -9.57
N SER A 256 -9.85 2.72 -10.38
CA SER A 256 -9.99 1.68 -11.40
C SER A 256 -8.87 1.67 -12.43
N GLU A 257 -8.40 2.83 -12.88
CA GLU A 257 -7.31 2.89 -13.85
C GLU A 257 -5.99 2.41 -13.23
N ARG A 258 -5.71 2.81 -11.99
CA ARG A 258 -4.52 2.39 -11.26
C ARG A 258 -4.52 0.89 -11.02
N ILE A 259 -5.61 0.34 -10.48
CA ILE A 259 -5.73 -1.10 -10.19
C ILE A 259 -5.59 -1.91 -11.49
N ARG A 260 -6.29 -1.53 -12.57
CA ARG A 260 -6.17 -2.22 -13.86
C ARG A 260 -4.74 -2.19 -14.42
N ALA A 261 -4.04 -1.07 -14.26
CA ALA A 261 -2.65 -0.94 -14.70
C ALA A 261 -1.70 -1.82 -13.89
N LEU A 262 -1.87 -1.87 -12.57
CA LEU A 262 -1.09 -2.74 -11.67
C LEU A 262 -1.31 -4.22 -12.01
N GLU A 263 -2.57 -4.65 -12.14
CA GLU A 263 -2.91 -6.02 -12.51
C GLU A 263 -2.39 -6.41 -13.91
N ALA A 264 -2.40 -5.48 -14.86
CA ALA A 264 -1.84 -5.71 -16.19
C ALA A 264 -0.31 -5.86 -16.14
N ALA A 265 0.37 -5.02 -15.36
CA ALA A 265 1.82 -5.08 -15.17
C ALA A 265 2.24 -6.38 -14.49
N GLN A 266 1.51 -6.81 -13.44
CA GLN A 266 1.79 -8.05 -12.72
C GLN A 266 1.62 -9.28 -13.62
N ARG A 267 0.54 -9.33 -14.43
CA ARG A 267 0.35 -10.40 -15.42
C ARG A 267 1.43 -10.42 -16.49
N ALA A 268 1.86 -9.25 -16.96
CA ALA A 268 2.94 -9.16 -17.95
C ALA A 268 4.27 -9.67 -17.38
N ARG A 269 4.57 -9.36 -16.12
CA ARG A 269 5.75 -9.85 -15.42
C ARG A 269 5.74 -11.37 -15.26
N GLN A 270 4.64 -11.93 -14.75
CA GLN A 270 4.49 -13.38 -14.59
C GLN A 270 4.64 -14.14 -15.92
N ALA A 271 4.08 -13.58 -17.01
CA ALA A 271 4.23 -14.16 -18.33
C ALA A 271 5.70 -14.15 -18.79
N ALA A 272 6.42 -13.03 -18.58
CA ALA A 272 7.83 -12.93 -18.94
C ALA A 272 8.72 -13.87 -18.13
N GLU A 273 8.44 -14.05 -16.84
CA GLU A 273 9.16 -15.00 -15.97
C GLU A 273 8.94 -16.44 -16.44
N ALA A 274 7.69 -16.83 -16.72
CA ALA A 274 7.38 -18.16 -17.26
C ALA A 274 8.03 -18.42 -18.63
N ASP A 275 8.06 -17.42 -19.51
CA ASP A 275 8.73 -17.53 -20.80
C ASP A 275 10.25 -17.68 -20.62
N ALA A 276 10.87 -16.93 -19.70
CA ALA A 276 12.30 -17.03 -19.41
C ALA A 276 12.70 -18.42 -18.89
N GLU A 277 11.90 -19.00 -17.97
CA GLU A 277 12.11 -20.37 -17.48
C GLU A 277 12.03 -21.39 -18.61
N ARG A 278 11.01 -21.27 -19.48
CA ARG A 278 10.84 -22.15 -20.63
C ARG A 278 11.99 -22.05 -21.63
N TYR A 279 12.50 -20.84 -21.87
CA TYR A 279 13.68 -20.65 -22.72
C TYR A 279 14.93 -21.29 -22.10
N ALA A 280 15.12 -21.17 -20.79
CA ALA A 280 16.23 -21.81 -20.08
C ALA A 280 16.16 -23.34 -20.18
N GLU A 281 14.97 -23.94 -19.98
CA GLU A 281 14.76 -25.39 -20.10
C GLU A 281 15.03 -25.90 -21.54
N LEU A 282 14.52 -25.19 -22.54
CA LEU A 282 14.75 -25.52 -23.95
C LEU A 282 16.24 -25.46 -24.30
N ALA A 283 16.92 -24.41 -23.85
CA ALA A 283 18.32 -24.22 -24.14
C ALA A 283 19.21 -25.25 -23.39
N TRP A 284 18.85 -25.66 -22.17
CA TRP A 284 19.49 -26.78 -21.46
C TRP A 284 19.32 -28.10 -22.22
N THR A 285 18.09 -28.42 -22.63
CA THR A 285 17.78 -29.65 -23.36
C THR A 285 18.55 -29.73 -24.69
N LEU A 286 18.62 -28.60 -25.42
CA LEU A 286 19.41 -28.51 -26.65
C LEU A 286 20.91 -28.73 -26.35
N GLN A 287 21.45 -28.10 -25.32
CA GLN A 287 22.84 -28.26 -24.93
C GLN A 287 23.19 -29.71 -24.60
N GLU A 288 22.41 -30.41 -23.78
CA GLU A 288 22.63 -31.83 -23.47
C GLU A 288 22.63 -32.70 -24.72
N SER A 289 21.72 -32.45 -25.67
CA SER A 289 21.64 -33.23 -26.91
C SER A 289 22.85 -33.04 -27.84
N LEU A 290 23.57 -31.92 -27.71
CA LEU A 290 24.72 -31.58 -28.53
C LEU A 290 26.05 -32.05 -27.93
N LEU A 291 26.06 -32.54 -26.69
CA LEU A 291 27.24 -33.14 -26.07
C LEU A 291 27.40 -34.60 -26.54
N PRO A 292 28.61 -35.01 -26.98
CA PRO A 292 28.85 -36.37 -27.43
C PRO A 292 28.71 -37.32 -26.23
N PRO A 293 27.85 -38.35 -26.31
CA PRO A 293 27.58 -39.24 -25.19
C PRO A 293 28.81 -40.07 -24.78
N ASP A 294 29.70 -40.35 -25.75
CA ASP A 294 30.98 -41.03 -25.54
C ASP A 294 32.09 -40.30 -26.31
N LEU A 295 33.29 -40.25 -25.74
CA LEU A 295 34.46 -39.73 -26.43
C LEU A 295 34.96 -40.76 -27.46
N PRO A 296 35.36 -40.35 -28.67
CA PRO A 296 35.91 -41.26 -29.67
C PRO A 296 37.21 -41.89 -29.16
N ALA A 297 37.37 -43.20 -29.35
CA ALA A 297 38.60 -43.91 -29.00
C ALA A 297 39.65 -43.74 -30.11
N ILE A 298 40.77 -43.08 -29.80
CA ILE A 298 41.91 -42.92 -30.69
C ILE A 298 43.10 -43.67 -30.09
N GLU A 299 43.69 -44.58 -30.86
CA GLU A 299 44.79 -45.43 -30.40
C GLU A 299 46.00 -44.58 -29.97
N GLY A 300 46.46 -44.78 -28.73
CA GLY A 300 47.59 -44.05 -28.14
C GLY A 300 47.25 -42.69 -27.52
N VAL A 301 45.97 -42.25 -27.51
CA VAL A 301 45.55 -40.95 -26.96
C VAL A 301 44.46 -41.14 -25.90
N HIS A 302 44.64 -40.53 -24.73
CA HIS A 302 43.58 -40.39 -23.72
C HIS A 302 42.90 -39.04 -23.88
N LEU A 303 41.59 -39.06 -24.19
CA LEU A 303 40.78 -37.86 -24.30
C LEU A 303 39.99 -37.63 -23.00
N GLY A 304 39.82 -36.36 -22.63
CA GLY A 304 38.91 -35.89 -21.61
C GLY A 304 38.16 -34.67 -22.12
N THR A 305 36.93 -34.47 -21.69
CA THR A 305 36.14 -33.29 -22.05
C THR A 305 35.78 -32.49 -20.80
N ARG A 306 35.71 -31.17 -20.95
CA ARG A 306 35.21 -30.26 -19.93
C ARG A 306 34.39 -29.18 -20.63
N TYR A 307 33.13 -29.06 -20.25
CA TYR A 307 32.29 -27.95 -20.69
C TYR A 307 32.68 -26.68 -19.92
N HIS A 308 32.90 -25.58 -20.66
CA HIS A 308 33.13 -24.27 -20.08
C HIS A 308 32.06 -23.30 -20.62
N PRO A 309 31.11 -22.85 -19.80
CA PRO A 309 30.14 -21.86 -20.25
C PRO A 309 30.83 -20.53 -20.57
N ALA A 310 30.34 -19.84 -21.59
CA ALA A 310 30.75 -18.50 -21.98
C ALA A 310 29.91 -17.48 -21.18
N GLY A 311 30.24 -17.29 -19.91
CA GLY A 311 29.57 -16.31 -19.04
C GLY A 311 29.71 -16.64 -17.55
N ASP A 312 29.16 -15.76 -16.68
CA ASP A 312 29.21 -15.83 -15.21
C ASP A 312 28.36 -16.97 -14.60
N GLY A 313 28.24 -18.11 -15.29
CA GLY A 313 27.65 -19.34 -14.76
C GLY A 313 26.15 -19.54 -15.00
N SER A 314 25.43 -18.60 -15.62
CA SER A 314 23.99 -18.74 -15.93
C SER A 314 23.63 -18.69 -17.43
N GLU A 315 24.58 -18.45 -18.32
CA GLU A 315 24.30 -18.27 -19.74
C GLU A 315 24.79 -19.45 -20.58
N ILE A 316 23.86 -19.95 -21.39
CA ILE A 316 24.03 -21.10 -22.27
C ILE A 316 24.84 -20.64 -23.49
N GLY A 317 26.05 -21.16 -23.60
CA GLY A 317 27.00 -20.85 -24.68
C GLY A 317 28.39 -21.32 -24.29
N GLY A 318 29.23 -21.67 -25.26
CA GLY A 318 30.61 -22.10 -25.04
C GLY A 318 31.24 -22.50 -26.38
N ASP A 319 32.51 -22.15 -26.60
CA ASP A 319 33.26 -22.60 -27.78
C ASP A 319 33.49 -24.11 -27.65
N PHE A 320 33.11 -24.83 -28.70
CA PHE A 320 33.18 -26.28 -28.74
C PHE A 320 34.61 -26.75 -29.07
N TYR A 321 35.14 -27.60 -28.19
CA TYR A 321 36.35 -28.41 -28.34
C TYR A 321 37.66 -27.64 -28.54
N ASP A 322 38.45 -27.51 -27.47
CA ASP A 322 39.91 -27.50 -27.59
C ASP A 322 40.43 -28.92 -27.32
N VAL A 323 41.21 -29.45 -28.26
CA VAL A 323 41.82 -30.79 -28.29
C VAL A 323 43.21 -30.75 -27.68
#